data_AF-A0A1F4R3Y6-F1
#
_entry.id   AF-A0A1F4R3Y6-F1
#
_cell.length_a   1.000
_cell.length_b   1.000
_cell.length_c   1.000
_cell.angle_alpha   90.00
_cell.angle_beta   90.00
_cell.angle_gamma   90.00
#
_symmetry.space_group_name_H-M   'P 1'
#
loop_
_entity.id
_entity.type
_entity.pdbx_description
1 polymer ?
#
loop_
_entity_poly.entity_id
_entity_poly.type
_entity_poly.pdbx_seq_one_letter_code
_entity_poly.pdbx_strand_id
1 'polypeptide(L)' 'MPTKGKLKRKSFFVDERALEQARKALGVKTAAEVVRVSVERIAEMEAFWQFMKNSRQTLRPGSIEDP' A
#
# COMPACT_ATOMS: atom_id res chain seq x y z
N MET A 1 -9.08 12.34 -3.17
CA MET A 1 -9.43 11.40 -2.07
C MET A 1 -10.23 10.26 -2.68
N PRO A 2 -9.87 8.99 -2.44
CA PRO A 2 -10.67 7.88 -2.94
C PRO A 2 -12.09 8.00 -2.39
N THR A 3 -13.08 7.89 -3.27
CA THR A 3 -14.50 7.94 -2.92
C THR A 3 -14.79 6.84 -1.90
N LYS A 4 -15.41 7.18 -0.77
CA LYS A 4 -15.79 6.21 0.27
C LYS A 4 -16.74 5.16 -0.34
N GLY A 5 -16.19 4.05 -0.82
CA GLY A 5 -16.97 2.88 -1.20
C GLY A 5 -17.75 2.34 0.00
N LYS A 6 -18.85 1.62 -0.26
CA LYS A 6 -19.63 0.97 0.79
C LYS A 6 -18.76 -0.06 1.52
N LEU A 7 -18.34 0.25 2.75
CA LEU A 7 -17.53 -0.65 3.58
C LEU A 7 -18.40 -1.83 4.06
N LYS A 8 -17.85 -3.04 3.98
CA LYS A 8 -18.45 -4.24 4.59
C LYS A 8 -17.56 -4.73 5.71
N ARG A 9 -18.15 -5.07 6.86
CA ARG A 9 -17.44 -5.71 7.96
C ARG A 9 -17.07 -7.14 7.56
N LYS A 10 -15.81 -7.50 7.72
CA LYS A 10 -15.29 -8.86 7.57
C LYS A 10 -14.34 -9.16 8.74
N SER A 11 -14.15 -10.44 9.04
CA SER A 11 -13.27 -10.92 10.10
C SER A 11 -12.34 -11.99 9.53
N PHE A 12 -11.06 -11.91 9.86
CA PHE A 12 -10.01 -12.81 9.36
C PHE A 12 -9.03 -13.11 10.48
N PHE A 13 -8.36 -14.26 10.41
CA PHE A 13 -7.18 -14.54 11.22
C PHE A 13 -5.97 -13.86 10.58
N VAL A 14 -5.15 -13.20 11.39
CA VAL A 14 -3.96 -12.48 10.95
C VAL A 14 -2.82 -12.74 11.93
N ASP A 15 -1.59 -12.65 11.45
CA ASP A 15 -0.41 -12.61 12.30
C ASP A 15 -0.31 -11.22 12.96
N GLU A 16 -0.43 -11.17 14.28
CA GLU A 16 -0.38 -9.92 15.04
C GLU A 16 0.96 -9.18 14.91
N ARG A 17 2.08 -9.91 14.80
CA ARG A 17 3.40 -9.28 14.66
C ARG A 17 3.53 -8.59 13.32
N ALA A 18 3.11 -9.26 12.26
CA ALA A 18 3.09 -8.68 10.92
C ALA A 18 2.16 -7.46 10.85
N LEU A 19 1.01 -7.53 11.51
CA LEU A 19 0.05 -6.44 11.58
C LEU A 19 0.61 -5.20 12.30
N GLU A 20 1.31 -5.40 13.40
CA GLU A 20 1.93 -4.31 14.16
C GLU A 20 3.12 -3.68 13.41
N GLN A 21 3.93 -4.49 12.72
CA GLN A 21 4.99 -3.99 11.84
C GLN A 21 4.42 -3.13 10.71
N ALA A 22 3.37 -3.63 10.04
CA ALA A 22 2.68 -2.88 8.99
C ALA A 22 2.05 -1.59 9.53
N ARG A 23 1.47 -1.61 10.74
CA ARG A 23 0.94 -0.42 11.40
C ARG A 23 1.98 0.68 11.56
N LYS A 24 3.18 0.32 12.03
CA LYS A 24 4.31 1.25 12.17
C LYS A 24 4.79 1.76 10.81
N ALA A 25 4.97 0.88 9.84
CA ALA A 25 5.44 1.24 8.50
C ALA A 25 4.46 2.15 7.74
N LEU A 26 3.16 1.96 7.94
CA LEU A 26 2.12 2.78 7.32
C LEU A 26 1.78 4.05 8.11
N GLY A 27 2.26 4.20 9.35
CA GLY A 27 1.98 5.37 10.20
C GLY A 27 0.51 5.50 10.60
N VAL A 28 -0.25 4.40 10.64
CA VAL A 28 -1.69 4.40 10.95
C VAL A 28 -1.97 3.99 12.39
N LYS A 29 -3.18 4.31 12.88
CA LYS A 29 -3.53 4.12 14.29
C LYS A 29 -4.15 2.76 14.56
N THR A 30 -4.89 2.22 13.60
CA THR A 30 -5.69 0.99 13.81
C THR A 30 -5.33 -0.13 12.84
N ALA A 31 -5.53 -1.37 13.28
CA ALA A 31 -5.42 -2.56 12.43
C ALA A 31 -6.34 -2.50 11.20
N ALA A 32 -7.55 -1.94 11.35
CA ALA A 32 -8.48 -1.79 10.24
C ALA A 32 -7.93 -0.83 9.17
N GLU A 33 -7.27 0.25 9.58
CA GLU A 33 -6.59 1.16 8.65
C GLU A 33 -5.40 0.49 7.96
N VAL A 34 -4.64 -0.36 8.66
CA VAL A 34 -3.56 -1.15 8.05
C VAL A 34 -4.09 -1.97 6.87
N VAL A 35 -5.16 -2.72 7.09
CA VAL A 35 -5.76 -3.57 6.04
C VAL A 35 -6.30 -2.71 4.91
N ARG A 36 -7.01 -1.62 5.22
CA ARG A 36 -7.57 -0.72 4.19
C ARG A 36 -6.49 -0.09 3.32
N VAL A 37 -5.49 0.54 3.93
CA VAL A 37 -4.40 1.22 3.23
C VAL A 37 -3.55 0.23 2.44
N SER A 38 -3.31 -0.96 2.99
CA SER A 38 -2.58 -2.01 2.26
C SER A 38 -3.30 -2.43 0.99
N VAL A 39 -4.63 -2.61 1.04
CA VAL A 39 -5.43 -2.96 -0.15
C VAL A 39 -5.46 -1.82 -1.16
N GLU A 40 -5.61 -0.56 -0.72
CA GLU A 40 -5.53 0.62 -1.59
C GLU A 40 -4.16 0.70 -2.29
N ARG A 41 -3.07 0.48 -1.55
CA ARG A 41 -1.70 0.49 -2.08
C ARG A 41 -1.43 -0.60 -3.10
N ILE A 42 -2.10 -1.77 -3.05
CA ILE A 42 -1.90 -2.81 -4.08
C ILE A 42 -2.32 -2.31 -5.47
N ALA A 43 -3.41 -1.54 -5.56
CA ALA A 43 -3.85 -0.97 -6.83
C ALA A 43 -2.83 0.05 -7.38
N GLU A 44 -2.25 0.88 -6.50
CA GLU A 44 -1.16 1.80 -6.87
C GLU A 44 0.13 1.04 -7.24
N MET A 45 0.42 -0.04 -6.52
CA MET A 45 1.61 -0.86 -6.69
C MET A 45 1.56 -1.66 -8.00
N GLU A 46 0.38 -2.04 -8.48
CA GLU A 46 0.21 -2.65 -9.80
C GLU A 46 0.62 -1.66 -10.91
N ALA A 47 0.16 -0.41 -10.84
CA ALA A 47 0.58 0.63 -11.77
C ALA A 47 2.09 0.89 -11.70
N PHE A 48 2.66 0.94 -10.49
CA PHE A 48 4.10 1.06 -10.28
C PHE A 48 4.87 -0.14 -10.85
N TRP A 49 4.41 -1.37 -10.65
CA TRP A 49 5.05 -2.57 -11.18
C TRP A 49 4.98 -2.63 -12.71
N GLN A 50 3.85 -2.23 -13.30
CA GLN A 50 3.74 -2.09 -14.75
C GLN A 50 4.73 -1.05 -15.29
N PHE A 51 4.87 0.10 -14.62
CA PHE A 51 5.89 1.09 -14.94
C PHE A 51 7.32 0.52 -14.84
N MET A 52 7.65 -0.20 -13.76
CA MET A 52 8.96 -0.84 -13.57
C MET A 52 9.25 -1.91 -14.64
N LYS A 53 8.23 -2.68 -15.04
CA LYS A 53 8.32 -3.66 -16.12
C LYS A 53 8.59 -2.99 -17.46
N ASN A 54 7.89 -1.89 -17.77
CA ASN A 54 8.03 -1.15 -19.01
C ASN A 54 9.36 -0.40 -19.10
N SER A 55 9.90 0.07 -17.97
CA SER A 55 11.19 0.75 -17.86
C SER A 55 12.39 -0.21 -17.78
N ARG A 56 12.17 -1.53 -17.87
CA ARG A 56 13.21 -2.58 -17.73
C ARG A 56 14.04 -2.42 -16.45
N GLN A 57 13.41 -1.98 -15.35
CA GLN A 57 14.08 -1.70 -14.08
C GLN A 57 15.14 -0.58 -14.15
N THR A 58 15.15 0.22 -15.21
CA THR A 58 16.06 1.37 -15.34
C THR A 58 15.29 2.67 -15.16
N LEU A 59 15.60 3.38 -14.08
CA LEU A 59 15.15 4.76 -13.88
C LEU A 59 16.21 5.67 -14.50
N ARG A 60 15.79 6.67 -15.29
CA ARG A 60 16.74 7.68 -15.78
C ARG A 60 17.30 8.47 -14.59
N PRO A 61 18.56 8.92 -14.63
CA PRO A 61 19.09 9.82 -13.60
C PRO A 61 18.14 11.02 -13.40
N GLY A 62 17.79 11.32 -12.15
CA GLY A 62 16.81 12.38 -11.82
C GLY A 62 15.33 11.99 -11.88
N SER A 63 15.00 10.70 -12.06
CA SER A 63 13.60 10.23 -12.01
C SER A 63 13.02 10.10 -10.60
N ILE A 64 13.84 10.30 -9.56
CA ILE A 64 13.43 10.32 -8.17
C ILE A 64 13.64 11.77 -7.72
N GLU A 65 12.56 12.46 -7.37
CA GLU A 65 12.66 13.71 -6.62
C GLU A 65 12.98 13.35 -5.18
N ASP A 66 14.13 13.82 -4.68
CA ASP A 66 14.43 13.78 -3.25
C ASP A 66 13.47 14.74 -2.51
N PRO A 67 12.91 14.32 -1.37
CA PRO A 67 11.92 15.09 -0.61
C PRO A 67 12.48 16.35 0.06
#